data_AF-A0A1V4HQ27-F1
#
_entry.id   AF-A0A1V4HQ27-F1
#
_cell.length_a   1.000
_cell.length_b   1.000
_cell.length_c   1.000
_cell.angle_alpha   90.00
_cell.angle_beta   90.00
_cell.angle_gamma   90.00
#
_symmetry.space_group_name_H-M   'P 1'
#
loop_
_entity.id
_entity.type
_entity.pdbx_description
1 polymer ?
#
loop_
_entity_poly.entity_id
_entity_poly.type
_entity_poly.pdbx_seq_one_letter_code
_entity_poly.pdbx_strand_id
1 'polypeptide(L)'
;MVPGEYRTGKGYIEMNVGRQTVSLIVTNTGDRPIQVGSHFHFFEVNRALDFSRELAFGMRLDIPAGTAVRFEPGEQKPVQLVELGGAKVSYGLNNLSRGLVVKGQMSDEVKERLQTWEGNPGESNRS
;
A
#
# COMPACT_ATOMS: atom_id res chain seq x y z
N MET A 1 -25.92 30.21 -20.98
CA MET A 1 -25.98 28.80 -20.56
C MET A 1 -24.90 28.07 -21.33
N VAL A 2 -23.99 27.36 -20.65
CA VAL A 2 -22.88 26.66 -21.29
C VAL A 2 -23.16 25.15 -21.21
N PRO A 3 -23.53 24.47 -22.31
CA PRO A 3 -23.74 23.03 -22.30
C PRO A 3 -22.50 22.28 -21.81
N GLY A 4 -22.67 21.39 -20.82
CA GLY A 4 -21.59 20.62 -20.22
C GLY A 4 -20.81 21.32 -19.11
N GLU A 5 -21.22 22.53 -18.68
CA GLU A 5 -20.57 23.17 -17.53
C GLU A 5 -20.87 22.42 -16.22
N TYR A 6 -19.82 22.17 -15.44
CA TYR A 6 -19.96 21.73 -14.06
C TYR A 6 -19.95 22.95 -13.14
N ARG A 7 -20.96 23.03 -12.26
CA ARG A 7 -21.02 24.03 -11.19
C ARG A 7 -20.76 23.32 -9.87
N THR A 8 -19.53 23.36 -9.40
CA THR A 8 -19.13 22.73 -8.13
C THR A 8 -19.24 23.70 -6.97
N GLY A 9 -19.51 23.17 -5.78
CA GLY A 9 -19.38 23.92 -4.54
C GLY A 9 -17.91 24.31 -4.30
N LYS A 10 -17.69 25.45 -3.63
CA LYS A 10 -16.34 25.80 -3.14
C LYS A 10 -15.95 24.88 -1.99
N GLY A 11 -14.67 24.56 -1.88
CA GLY A 11 -14.11 23.81 -0.75
C GLY A 11 -13.37 22.54 -1.18
N TYR A 12 -13.04 21.71 -0.19
CA TYR A 12 -12.35 20.43 -0.36
C TYR A 12 -13.24 19.29 0.15
N ILE A 13 -13.08 18.11 -0.43
CA ILE A 13 -13.72 16.88 0.04
C ILE A 13 -12.68 16.10 0.83
N GLU A 14 -12.94 15.87 2.10
CA GLU A 14 -12.13 14.97 2.92
C GLU A 14 -12.35 13.52 2.48
N MET A 15 -11.27 12.75 2.38
CA MET A 15 -11.33 11.35 2.00
C MET A 15 -10.95 10.46 3.18
N ASN A 16 -11.43 9.21 3.17
CA ASN A 16 -11.07 8.17 4.14
C ASN A 16 -11.28 8.55 5.61
N VAL A 17 -12.22 9.47 5.89
CA VAL A 17 -12.52 9.98 7.23
C VAL A 17 -12.90 8.86 8.19
N GLY A 18 -12.47 8.99 9.45
CA GLY A 18 -12.80 8.07 10.54
C GLY A 18 -12.01 6.75 10.53
N ARG A 19 -11.01 6.64 9.65
CA ARG A 19 -10.18 5.44 9.54
C ARG A 19 -8.84 5.59 10.25
N GLN A 20 -8.33 4.46 10.75
CA GLN A 20 -6.99 4.40 11.32
C GLN A 20 -5.93 4.68 10.25
N THR A 21 -4.94 5.50 10.58
CA THR A 21 -3.82 5.82 9.70
C THR A 21 -2.47 5.48 10.34
N VAL A 22 -1.40 5.49 9.53
CA VAL A 22 -0.01 5.39 9.99
C VAL A 22 0.90 6.07 8.96
N SER A 23 1.90 6.81 9.44
CA SER A 23 2.94 7.40 8.58
C SER A 23 4.15 6.49 8.58
N LEU A 24 4.68 6.16 7.40
CA LEU A 24 5.89 5.36 7.23
C LEU A 24 6.89 6.08 6.33
N ILE A 25 8.17 5.92 6.63
CA ILE A 25 9.25 6.24 5.69
C ILE A 25 9.49 5.00 4.82
N VAL A 26 9.45 5.17 3.51
CA VAL A 26 9.64 4.09 2.54
C VAL A 26 10.84 4.43 1.67
N THR A 27 11.76 3.49 1.53
CA THR A 27 12.98 3.65 0.73
C THR A 27 12.99 2.64 -0.40
N ASN A 28 13.21 3.08 -1.64
CA ASN A 28 13.43 2.16 -2.75
C ASN A 28 14.91 1.77 -2.83
N THR A 29 15.22 0.54 -2.44
CA THR A 29 16.57 -0.04 -2.47
C THR A 29 16.91 -0.71 -3.81
N GLY A 30 15.94 -0.77 -4.73
CA GLY A 30 16.11 -1.34 -6.06
C GLY A 30 16.77 -0.40 -7.06
N ASP A 31 17.09 -0.94 -8.23
CA ASP A 31 17.70 -0.24 -9.36
C ASP A 31 16.67 0.33 -10.36
N ARG A 32 15.38 0.03 -10.15
CA ARG A 32 14.27 0.42 -11.02
C ARG A 32 13.21 1.19 -10.26
N PRO A 33 12.50 2.10 -10.93
CA PRO A 33 11.42 2.84 -10.30
C PRO A 33 10.25 1.93 -9.95
N ILE A 34 9.61 2.20 -8.82
CA ILE A 34 8.47 1.43 -8.30
C ILE A 34 7.29 2.38 -8.11
N GLN A 35 6.11 1.98 -8.59
CA GLN A 35 4.89 2.77 -8.44
C GLN A 35 3.81 1.92 -7.76
N VAL A 36 3.23 2.45 -6.69
CA VAL A 36 2.22 1.76 -5.87
C VAL A 36 0.90 2.51 -5.93
N GLY A 37 -0.17 1.80 -6.31
CA GLY A 37 -1.51 2.37 -6.43
C GLY A 37 -2.24 2.54 -5.10
N SER A 38 -3.23 3.44 -5.09
CA SER A 38 -4.05 3.81 -3.92
C SER A 38 -4.67 2.64 -3.14
N HIS A 39 -5.05 1.56 -3.82
CA HIS A 39 -5.81 0.43 -3.24
C HIS A 39 -5.01 -0.88 -3.12
N PHE A 40 -3.71 -0.84 -3.43
CA PHE A 40 -2.86 -1.98 -3.21
C PHE A 40 -2.62 -2.18 -1.71
N HIS A 41 -2.69 -3.42 -1.22
CA HIS A 41 -2.39 -3.72 0.17
C HIS A 41 -0.90 -3.49 0.41
N PHE A 42 -0.57 -2.41 1.12
CA PHE A 42 0.80 -1.85 1.16
C PHE A 42 1.82 -2.83 1.74
N PHE A 43 1.39 -3.74 2.61
CA PHE A 43 2.18 -4.88 3.11
C PHE A 43 2.83 -5.72 2.01
N GLU A 44 2.14 -5.90 0.89
CA GLU A 44 2.55 -6.82 -0.19
C GLU A 44 3.25 -6.10 -1.34
N VAL A 45 3.64 -4.83 -1.19
CA VAL A 45 4.34 -4.10 -2.27
C VAL A 45 5.73 -4.70 -2.51
N ASN A 46 6.34 -4.30 -3.63
CA ASN A 46 7.64 -4.80 -4.11
C ASN A 46 8.68 -4.93 -2.97
N ARG A 47 9.44 -6.04 -2.99
CA ARG A 47 10.52 -6.35 -2.03
C ARG A 47 11.59 -5.27 -1.93
N ALA A 48 11.85 -4.58 -3.03
CA ALA A 48 12.81 -3.49 -3.09
C ALA A 48 12.35 -2.21 -2.36
N LEU A 49 11.10 -2.16 -1.88
CA LEU A 49 10.67 -1.11 -0.95
C LEU A 49 10.94 -1.55 0.48
N ASP A 50 11.85 -0.85 1.13
CA ASP A 50 12.22 -1.04 2.53
C ASP A 50 11.40 -0.11 3.44
N PHE A 51 10.68 -0.73 4.38
CA PHE A 51 9.82 -0.11 5.39
C PHE A 51 9.33 -1.17 6.39
N SER A 52 8.71 -0.74 7.50
CA SER A 52 8.09 -1.68 8.44
C SER A 52 6.82 -2.31 7.85
N ARG A 53 6.95 -3.54 7.30
CA ARG A 53 5.82 -4.29 6.73
C ARG A 53 4.73 -4.59 7.77
N GLU A 54 5.11 -4.89 9.00
CA GLU A 54 4.16 -5.16 10.09
C GLU A 54 3.18 -4.00 10.30
N LEU A 55 3.68 -2.74 10.25
CA LEU A 55 2.84 -1.55 10.39
C LEU A 55 1.95 -1.29 9.16
N ALA A 56 2.32 -1.83 7.99
CA ALA A 56 1.54 -1.74 6.75
C ALA A 56 0.50 -2.87 6.59
N PHE A 57 0.46 -3.85 7.51
CA PHE A 57 -0.51 -4.92 7.46
C PHE A 57 -1.95 -4.41 7.65
N GLY A 58 -2.86 -4.78 6.76
CA GLY A 58 -4.21 -4.22 6.70
C GLY A 58 -4.32 -2.78 6.19
N MET A 59 -3.27 -2.20 5.61
CA MET A 59 -3.21 -0.78 5.21
C MET A 59 -3.04 -0.60 3.70
N ARG A 60 -3.48 0.54 3.16
CA ARG A 60 -3.26 1.01 1.79
C ARG A 60 -2.87 2.48 1.79
N LEU A 61 -2.39 3.03 0.66
CA LEU A 61 -2.05 4.45 0.56
C LEU A 61 -3.27 5.34 0.82
N ASP A 62 -3.09 6.36 1.66
CA ASP A 62 -4.10 7.37 1.96
C ASP A 62 -4.02 8.52 0.95
N ILE A 63 -4.38 8.19 -0.29
CA ILE A 63 -4.35 9.10 -1.44
C ILE A 63 -5.66 8.97 -2.23
N PRO A 64 -5.97 9.90 -3.15
CA PRO A 64 -7.16 9.80 -3.99
C PRO A 64 -7.28 8.45 -4.71
N ALA A 65 -8.50 7.95 -4.82
CA ALA A 65 -8.74 6.69 -5.51
C ALA A 65 -8.28 6.78 -6.98
N GLY A 66 -7.62 5.72 -7.46
CA GLY A 66 -7.08 5.66 -8.82
C GLY A 66 -5.70 6.30 -9.02
N THR A 67 -5.17 7.03 -8.04
CA THR A 67 -3.80 7.58 -8.11
C THR A 67 -2.76 6.61 -7.54
N ALA A 68 -1.48 6.97 -7.64
CA ALA A 68 -0.36 6.17 -7.19
C ALA A 68 0.78 7.05 -6.64
N VAL A 69 1.65 6.47 -5.82
CA VAL A 69 2.92 7.07 -5.40
C VAL A 69 4.06 6.37 -6.12
N ARG A 70 4.97 7.16 -6.67
CA ARG A 70 6.18 6.71 -7.35
C ARG A 70 7.41 6.90 -6.47
N PHE A 71 8.27 5.89 -6.48
CA PHE A 71 9.54 5.83 -5.78
C PHE A 71 10.65 5.62 -6.82
N GLU A 72 11.52 6.61 -7.00
CA GLU A 72 12.72 6.46 -7.84
C GLU A 72 13.77 5.58 -7.13
N PRO A 73 14.71 4.95 -7.87
CA PRO A 73 15.82 4.21 -7.27
C PRO A 73 16.59 5.05 -6.23
N GLY A 74 16.76 4.52 -5.02
CA GLY A 74 17.42 5.21 -3.91
C GLY A 74 16.58 6.29 -3.22
N GLU A 75 15.36 6.58 -3.70
CA GLU A 75 14.50 7.60 -3.11
C GLU A 75 13.93 7.12 -1.77
N GLN A 76 13.99 7.99 -0.76
CA GLN A 76 13.30 7.83 0.52
C GLN A 76 12.19 8.87 0.63
N LYS A 77 10.97 8.42 0.95
CA LYS A 77 9.79 9.29 0.99
C LYS A 77 8.83 8.91 2.13
N PRO A 78 8.29 9.90 2.87
CA PRO A 78 7.19 9.64 3.80
C PRO A 78 5.90 9.35 3.03
N VAL A 79 5.17 8.33 3.46
CA VAL A 79 3.83 8.03 2.97
C VAL A 79 2.83 7.89 4.13
N GLN A 80 1.61 8.35 3.88
CA GLN A 80 0.48 8.10 4.77
C GLN A 80 -0.26 6.85 4.29
N LEU A 81 -0.51 5.93 5.21
CA LEU A 81 -1.37 4.77 4.96
C LEU A 81 -2.65 4.88 5.77
N VAL A 82 -3.71 4.28 5.25
CA VAL A 82 -5.03 4.17 5.86
C VAL A 82 -5.50 2.72 5.84
N GLU A 83 -6.28 2.31 6.85
CA GLU A 83 -6.78 0.94 6.92
C GLU A 83 -7.69 0.59 5.72
N LEU A 84 -7.62 -0.68 5.34
CA LEU A 84 -8.56 -1.28 4.41
C LEU A 84 -9.98 -1.23 5.00
N GLY A 85 -10.96 -0.93 4.14
CA GLY A 85 -12.38 -0.91 4.52
C GLY A 85 -13.05 -2.27 4.31
N GLY A 86 -14.38 -2.29 4.45
CA GLY A 86 -15.19 -3.49 4.20
C GLY A 86 -14.85 -4.62 5.17
N ALA A 87 -14.84 -5.85 4.67
CA ALA A 87 -14.53 -7.05 5.46
C ALA A 87 -13.05 -7.17 5.88
N LYS A 88 -12.18 -6.26 5.42
CA LYS A 88 -10.74 -6.27 5.67
C LYS A 88 -10.09 -7.60 5.26
N VAL A 89 -10.36 -8.04 4.03
CA VAL A 89 -9.83 -9.29 3.49
C VAL A 89 -8.99 -9.00 2.23
N SER A 90 -7.82 -9.62 2.12
CA SER A 90 -6.88 -9.46 1.00
C SER A 90 -6.49 -10.80 0.40
N TYR A 91 -6.70 -10.95 -0.91
CA TYR A 91 -6.34 -12.13 -1.72
C TYR A 91 -5.68 -11.68 -3.03
N GLY A 92 -4.91 -12.58 -3.67
CA GLY A 92 -4.20 -12.29 -4.93
C GLY A 92 -2.78 -11.76 -4.65
N LEU A 93 -2.48 -10.54 -5.08
CA LEU A 93 -1.23 -9.79 -4.81
C LEU A 93 0.04 -10.66 -4.84
N ASN A 94 0.87 -10.65 -3.79
CA ASN A 94 2.01 -11.55 -3.63
C ASN A 94 1.65 -12.82 -2.86
N ASN A 95 0.36 -13.07 -2.67
CA ASN A 95 -0.20 -14.24 -2.03
C ASN A 95 0.30 -14.43 -0.59
N LEU A 96 0.59 -13.31 0.11
CA LEU A 96 1.08 -13.33 1.49
C LEU A 96 -0.07 -13.37 2.49
N SER A 97 -1.03 -12.45 2.36
CA SER A 97 -2.08 -12.25 3.35
C SER A 97 -3.13 -13.37 3.37
N ARG A 98 -3.65 -13.74 2.19
CA ARG A 98 -4.63 -14.83 1.98
C ARG A 98 -5.81 -14.84 2.96
N GLY A 99 -6.38 -13.68 3.29
CA GLY A 99 -7.47 -13.65 4.26
C GLY A 99 -7.62 -12.33 4.99
N LEU A 100 -8.06 -12.42 6.25
CA LEU A 100 -8.33 -11.28 7.11
C LEU A 100 -7.04 -10.50 7.41
N VAL A 101 -7.09 -9.19 7.22
CA VAL A 101 -5.97 -8.26 7.33
C VAL A 101 -6.34 -7.07 8.22
N VAL A 102 -6.35 -7.30 9.52
CA VAL A 102 -6.59 -6.24 10.51
C VAL A 102 -5.24 -5.73 11.04
N LYS A 103 -5.07 -4.41 11.08
CA LYS A 103 -3.87 -3.76 11.64
C LYS A 103 -3.58 -4.31 13.04
N GLY A 104 -2.35 -4.76 13.26
CA GLY A 104 -1.91 -5.35 14.53
C GLY A 104 -2.36 -6.78 14.80
N GLN A 105 -3.11 -7.42 13.88
CA GLN A 105 -3.57 -8.81 13.99
C GLN A 105 -3.00 -9.67 12.87
N MET A 106 -1.69 -9.57 12.63
CA MET A 106 -0.99 -10.42 11.66
C MET A 106 -0.77 -11.80 12.26
N SER A 107 -1.31 -12.84 11.61
CA SER A 107 -1.17 -14.23 12.05
C SER A 107 0.25 -14.75 11.85
N ASP A 108 0.63 -15.77 12.61
CA ASP A 108 1.98 -16.34 12.53
C ASP A 108 2.24 -17.02 11.18
N GLU A 109 1.20 -17.59 10.54
CA GLU A 109 1.30 -18.09 9.16
C GLU A 109 1.68 -16.99 8.16
N VAL A 110 1.13 -15.78 8.31
CA VAL A 110 1.46 -14.65 7.44
C VAL A 110 2.89 -14.19 7.68
N LYS A 111 3.35 -14.16 8.94
CA LYS A 111 4.74 -13.83 9.29
C LYS A 111 5.72 -14.83 8.67
N GLU A 112 5.42 -16.12 8.77
CA GLU A 112 6.26 -17.18 8.19
C GLU A 112 6.34 -17.06 6.66
N ARG A 113 5.20 -16.81 5.99
CA ARG A 113 5.17 -16.54 4.55
C ARG A 113 5.98 -15.30 4.20
N LEU A 114 5.87 -14.23 5.00
CA LEU A 114 6.65 -13.00 4.77
C LEU A 114 8.15 -13.27 4.87
N GLN A 115 8.61 -13.94 5.94
CA GLN A 115 10.02 -14.30 6.12
C GLN A 115 10.55 -15.16 4.97
N THR A 116 9.76 -16.15 4.54
CA THR A 116 10.11 -17.00 3.40
C THR A 116 10.19 -16.20 2.10
N TRP A 117 9.27 -15.25 1.91
CA TRP A 117 9.22 -14.40 0.73
C TRP A 117 10.36 -13.37 0.71
N GLU A 118 10.78 -12.83 1.85
CA GLU A 118 11.95 -11.95 1.96
C GLU A 118 13.28 -12.71 1.78
N GLY A 119 13.36 -13.94 2.30
CA GLY A 119 14.54 -14.80 2.22
C GLY A 119 14.83 -15.41 0.85
N ASN A 120 13.89 -15.34 -0.12
CA ASN A 120 14.05 -15.84 -1.49
C ASN A 120 14.12 -14.71 -2.52
N PRO A 121 15.23 -13.94 -2.61
CA PRO A 121 15.36 -12.82 -3.54
C PRO A 121 15.44 -13.23 -5.03
N GLY A 122 15.55 -14.53 -5.35
CA GLY A 122 15.92 -15.03 -6.68
C GLY A 122 14.79 -15.26 -7.71
N GLU A 123 13.52 -15.35 -7.31
CA GLU A 123 12.44 -15.74 -8.24
C GLU A 123 11.60 -14.58 -8.79
N SER A 124 11.53 -13.44 -8.10
CA SER A 124 10.59 -12.36 -8.49
C SER A 124 11.15 -11.33 -9.47
N ASN A 125 12.42 -11.46 -9.89
CA ASN A 125 13.11 -10.44 -10.71
C ASN A 125 13.41 -10.87 -12.14
N ARG A 126 12.83 -12.00 -12.60
CA ARG A 126 12.88 -12.42 -14.01
C ARG A 126 11.57 -12.06 -14.69
N SER A 127 11.47 -10.86 -15.24
CA SER A 127 10.56 -10.48 -16.33
C SER A 127 11.08 -9.18 -16.95
#